data_AF-A0A535QPP9-F1
#
_entry.id   AF-A0A535QPP9-F1
#
_cell.length_a   1.000
_cell.length_b   1.000
_cell.length_c   1.000
_cell.angle_alpha   90.00
_cell.angle_beta   90.00
_cell.angle_gamma   90.00
#
_symmetry.space_group_name_H-M   'P 1'
#
loop_
_entity.id
_entity.type
_entity.pdbx_description
1 polymer ?
#
loop_
_entity_poly.entity_id
_entity_poly.type
_entity_poly.pdbx_seq_one_letter_code
_entity_poly.pdbx_strand_id
1 'polypeptide(L)' 'MKIIKAIYNFIVGDMVILVGVTLAVIILALINNVSALAPLKGFSGPFLVIAVLSSLVATLSREAFSSRS' A
#
# COMPACT_ATOMS: atom_id res chain seq x y z
N MET A 1 13.89 -3.86 25.91
CA MET A 1 13.79 -2.77 24.91
C MET A 1 13.80 -3.25 23.46
N LYS A 2 14.62 -4.24 23.05
CA LYS A 2 14.68 -4.74 21.66
C LYS A 2 13.37 -5.37 21.14
N ILE A 3 12.72 -6.20 21.95
CA ILE A 3 11.43 -6.84 21.60
C ILE A 3 10.33 -5.80 21.36
N ILE A 4 10.25 -4.78 22.23
CA ILE A 4 9.25 -3.70 22.12
C ILE A 4 9.46 -2.89 20.84
N LYS A 5 10.73 -2.60 20.47
CA LYS A 5 11.07 -1.91 19.20
C LYS A 5 10.66 -2.74 17.99
N ALA A 6 10.86 -4.06 18.03
CA ALA A 6 10.46 -4.97 16.95
C ALA A 6 8.94 -5.02 16.77
N ILE A 7 8.17 -5.11 17.86
CA ILE A 7 6.70 -5.10 17.84
C ILE A 7 6.18 -3.77 17.29
N TYR A 8 6.73 -2.64 17.74
CA TYR A 8 6.37 -1.33 17.21
C TYR A 8 6.59 -1.24 15.70
N ASN A 9 7.74 -1.73 15.23
CA ASN A 9 8.07 -1.66 13.82
C ASN A 9 7.18 -2.56 12.95
N PHE A 10 6.76 -3.72 13.48
CA PHE A 10 5.79 -4.60 12.83
C PHE A 10 4.41 -3.94 12.73
N ILE A 11 3.91 -3.32 13.81
CA ILE A 11 2.61 -2.62 13.81
C ILE A 11 2.61 -1.44 12.84
N VAL A 12 3.67 -0.64 12.82
CA VAL A 12 3.81 0.45 11.83
C VAL A 12 3.90 -0.14 10.40
N GLY A 13 4.36 -1.39 10.26
CA GLY A 13 4.48 -2.12 8.98
C GLY A 13 3.11 -2.33 8.39
N ASP A 14 2.29 -3.00 9.19
CA ASP A 14 0.91 -3.33 8.88
C ASP A 14 0.06 -2.06 8.62
N MET A 15 0.24 -1.01 9.41
CA MET A 15 -0.43 0.28 9.18
C MET A 15 -0.10 0.90 7.81
N VAL A 16 1.14 0.79 7.34
CA VAL A 16 1.54 1.30 6.02
C VAL A 16 0.91 0.49 4.89
N ILE A 17 0.82 -0.83 5.04
CA ILE A 17 0.10 -1.69 4.08
C ILE A 17 -1.38 -1.31 4.06
N LEU A 18 -2.00 -1.18 5.23
CA LEU A 18 -3.41 -0.83 5.36
C LEU A 18 -3.74 0.50 4.67
N VAL A 19 -2.92 1.53 4.88
CA VAL A 19 -3.08 2.84 4.22
C VAL A 19 -2.90 2.73 2.70
N GLY A 20 -1.88 2.02 2.24
CA GLY A 20 -1.62 1.81 0.81
C GLY A 20 -2.77 1.10 0.10
N VAL A 21 -3.28 0.03 0.69
CA VAL A 21 -4.43 -0.74 0.16
C VAL A 21 -5.70 0.11 0.20
N THR A 22 -5.95 0.84 1.29
CA THR A 22 -7.14 1.70 1.42
C THR A 22 -7.15 2.77 0.33
N LEU A 23 -6.02 3.43 0.07
CA LEU A 23 -5.88 4.40 -1.02
C LEU A 23 -6.11 3.76 -2.39
N ALA A 24 -5.56 2.56 -2.64
CA ALA A 24 -5.76 1.84 -3.89
C ALA A 24 -7.24 1.53 -4.14
N VAL A 25 -7.96 1.07 -3.10
CA VAL A 25 -9.39 0.77 -3.16
C VAL A 25 -10.21 2.04 -3.39
N ILE A 26 -9.88 3.16 -2.74
CA ILE A 26 -10.55 4.44 -2.96
C ILE A 26 -10.37 4.90 -4.41
N ILE A 27 -9.15 4.84 -4.95
CA ILE A 27 -8.88 5.23 -6.34
C ILE A 27 -9.63 4.33 -7.32
N LEU A 28 -9.65 3.02 -7.07
CA LEU A 28 -10.41 2.07 -7.88
C LEU A 28 -11.91 2.35 -7.82
N ALA A 29 -12.45 2.69 -6.65
CA ALA A 29 -13.85 3.06 -6.49
C ALA A 29 -14.18 4.35 -7.27
N LEU A 30 -13.28 5.34 -7.28
CA LEU A 30 -13.43 6.54 -8.09
C LEU A 30 -13.39 6.23 -9.59
N ILE A 31 -12.44 5.41 -10.06
CA ILE A 31 -12.37 4.98 -11.48
C ILE A 31 -13.67 4.26 -11.89
N ASN A 32 -14.26 3.48 -10.98
CA ASN A 32 -15.47 2.71 -11.30
C ASN A 32 -16.77 3.53 -11.24
N ASN A 33 -16.88 4.49 -10.33
CA ASN A 33 -18.09 5.30 -10.13
C ASN A 33 -18.10 6.61 -10.93
N VAL A 34 -16.94 7.13 -11.36
CA VAL A 34 -16.86 8.37 -12.13
C VAL A 34 -16.91 8.05 -13.63
N SER A 35 -18.02 8.42 -14.28
CA SER A 35 -18.24 8.15 -15.70
C SER A 35 -17.22 8.84 -16.63
N ALA A 36 -16.57 9.91 -16.16
CA ALA A 36 -15.48 10.58 -16.90
C ALA A 36 -14.20 9.72 -17.02
N LEU A 37 -14.04 8.72 -16.16
CA LEU A 37 -12.89 7.79 -16.17
C LEU A 37 -13.24 6.46 -16.87
N ALA A 38 -14.38 6.37 -17.57
CA ALA A 38 -14.77 5.20 -18.35
C ALA A 38 -13.67 4.60 -19.25
N PRO A 39 -12.82 5.37 -19.96
CA PRO A 39 -11.75 4.78 -20.77
C PRO A 39 -10.61 4.16 -19.95
N LEU A 40 -10.44 4.53 -18.68
CA LEU A 40 -9.42 3.95 -17.79
C LEU A 40 -9.88 2.66 -17.08
N LYS A 41 -11.17 2.31 -17.17
CA LYS A 41 -11.72 1.10 -16.52
C LYS A 41 -11.03 -0.19 -16.97
N GLY A 42 -10.55 -0.26 -18.22
CA GLY A 42 -9.79 -1.41 -18.73
C GLY A 42 -8.41 -1.59 -18.09
N PHE A 43 -7.85 -0.54 -17.48
CA PHE A 43 -6.53 -0.56 -16.83
C PHE A 43 -6.60 -0.71 -15.30
N SER A 44 -7.81 -0.93 -14.77
CA SER A 44 -8.07 -1.07 -13.33
C SER A 44 -7.32 -2.23 -12.67
N GLY A 45 -7.15 -3.35 -13.38
CA GLY A 45 -6.39 -4.52 -12.92
C GLY A 45 -4.90 -4.22 -12.72
N PRO A 46 -4.16 -3.76 -13.75
CA PRO A 46 -2.76 -3.36 -13.62
C PRO A 46 -2.52 -2.29 -12.54
N PHE A 47 -3.46 -1.36 -12.37
CA PHE A 47 -3.38 -0.33 -11.33
C PHE A 47 -3.35 -0.93 -9.92
N LEU A 48 -4.24 -1.88 -9.62
CA LEU A 48 -4.24 -2.60 -8.34
C LEU A 48 -2.93 -3.33 -8.09
N VAL A 49 -2.40 -4.00 -9.12
CA VAL A 49 -1.13 -4.74 -9.02
C VAL A 49 0.02 -3.78 -8.67
N ILE A 50 0.11 -2.64 -9.35
CA ILE A 50 1.14 -1.63 -9.08
C ILE A 50 0.98 -1.03 -7.69
N ALA A 51 -0.25 -0.75 -7.26
CA ALA A 51 -0.52 -0.19 -5.94
C ALA A 51 -0.18 -1.17 -4.80
N VAL A 52 -0.44 -2.47 -4.99
CA VAL A 52 -0.06 -3.51 -4.02
C VAL A 52 1.46 -3.68 -4.00
N LEU A 53 2.12 -3.75 -5.17
CA LEU A 53 3.57 -3.87 -5.24
C LEU A 53 4.28 -2.67 -4.61
N SER A 54 3.82 -1.45 -4.86
CA SER A 54 4.41 -0.25 -4.26
C SER A 54 4.22 -0.23 -2.74
N SER A 55 3.08 -0.68 -2.23
CA SER A 55 2.81 -0.82 -0.79
C SER A 55 3.72 -1.87 -0.14
N LEU A 56 3.92 -3.03 -0.79
CA LEU A 56 4.84 -4.06 -0.33
C LEU A 56 6.30 -3.58 -0.34
N VAL A 57 6.73 -2.94 -1.42
CA VAL A 57 8.09 -2.37 -1.53
C VAL A 57 8.33 -1.30 -0.48
N ALA A 58 7.35 -0.41 -0.23
CA ALA A 58 7.44 0.60 0.81
C ALA A 58 7.60 -0.04 2.20
N THR A 59 6.88 -1.12 2.47
CA THR A 59 6.94 -1.84 3.74
C THR A 59 8.27 -2.56 3.92
N LEU A 60 8.69 -3.34 2.92
CA LEU A 60 9.97 -4.07 2.95
C LEU A 60 11.17 -3.12 3.02
N SER A 61 11.13 -2.00 2.29
CA SER A 61 12.16 -0.96 2.38
C SER A 61 12.25 -0.41 3.80
N ARG A 62 11.12 -0.10 4.42
CA ARG A 62 11.10 0.42 5.79
C ARG A 62 11.63 -0.60 6.81
N GLU A 63 11.28 -1.87 6.66
CA GLU A 63 11.80 -2.94 7.52
C GLU A 63 13.30 -3.15 7.31
N ALA A 64 13.78 -3.20 6.07
CA ALA A 64 15.20 -3.37 5.73
C ALA A 64 16.06 -2.22 6.27
N PHE A 65 15.59 -0.97 6.14
CA PHE A 65 16.29 0.20 6.67
C PHE A 65 16.19 0.30 8.19
N SER A 66 15.05 -0.05 8.79
CA SER A 66 14.90 -0.03 10.24
C SER A 66 15.65 -1.18 10.94
N SER A 67 15.96 -2.27 10.25
CA SER A 67 16.83 -3.33 10.76
C SER A 67 18.31 -2.92 10.79
N ARG A 68 18.70 -1.85 10.08
CA ARG A 68 20.09 -1.34 10.03
C ARG A 68 20.39 -0.22 11.04
N SER A 69 19.43 0.21 11.87
CA SER A 69 19.58 1.28 12.87
C SER A 69 19.19 0.89 14.30
#